data_AF-A0A8C8UCU2-F1
#
_entry.id   AF-A0A8C8UCU2-F1
#
_cell.length_a   1.000
_cell.length_b   1.000
_cell.length_c   1.000
_cell.angle_alpha   90.00
_cell.angle_beta   90.00
_cell.angle_gamma   90.00
#
_symmetry.space_group_name_H-M   'P 1'
#
loop_
_entity.id
_entity.type
_entity.pdbx_description
1 polymer ?
#
loop_
_entity_poly.entity_id
_entity_poly.type
_entity_poly.pdbx_seq_one_letter_code
_entity_poly.pdbx_strand_id
1 'polypeptide(L)'
;LCLPEIAADLMPDIDLDSENILLEYFKKAKNIGERLKKHSGEMFVINYAKHVQVKKRYMVFTKGLETCHEESIKKTTNNIDLRFNERIKNIKKQRRDYSQNDFHEILRIIENELKSVPPEEDYTFTRDYSIDLSLCLFQKASKHFKEINMAFKRENDPVNYLERKKDDFFMSFKISCQGATSITSFVDFLWLKLTPAIYATIWEQMGLKVAGDMRATCPAFNGNRANLEKHILISLAEEENFDKYWQYIHHPKSFFRNYISDHIRRHCFQKEDKKNKDFFKNKFR
;
A
#
# COMPACT_ATOMS: atom_id res chain seq x y z
N LEU A 1 34.46 -2.94 19.73
CA LEU A 1 33.38 -3.96 19.82
C LEU A 1 33.28 -4.63 18.46
N CYS A 2 33.93 -5.78 18.31
CA CYS A 2 33.79 -6.60 17.11
C CYS A 2 32.34 -7.09 17.04
N LEU A 3 31.59 -6.62 16.04
CA LEU A 3 30.31 -7.21 15.72
C LEU A 3 30.60 -8.64 15.23
N PRO A 4 29.87 -9.67 15.73
CA PRO A 4 29.99 -11.00 15.18
C PRO A 4 29.60 -10.94 13.71
N GLU A 5 30.29 -11.71 12.86
CA GLU A 5 29.82 -12.03 11.51
C GLU A 5 28.33 -12.36 11.59
N ILE A 6 27.50 -11.51 11.00
CA ILE A 6 26.08 -11.77 10.81
C ILE A 6 26.06 -13.03 9.97
N ALA A 7 25.75 -14.15 10.62
CA ALA A 7 25.64 -15.45 9.99
C ALA A 7 24.88 -15.29 8.69
N ALA A 8 25.46 -15.76 7.58
CA ALA A 8 24.81 -15.78 6.28
C ALA A 8 23.44 -16.42 6.47
N ASP A 9 22.42 -15.58 6.46
CA ASP A 9 21.04 -15.91 6.78
C ASP A 9 20.55 -16.89 5.72
N LEU A 10 20.62 -18.20 6.02
CA LEU A 10 20.31 -19.28 5.09
C LEU A 10 18.96 -18.95 4.45
N MET A 11 18.97 -18.78 3.13
CA MET A 11 17.72 -18.59 2.40
C MET A 11 16.83 -19.81 2.68
N PRO A 12 15.59 -19.62 3.15
CA PRO A 12 14.66 -20.74 3.24
C PRO A 12 14.54 -21.33 1.83
N ASP A 13 14.74 -22.64 1.73
CA ASP A 13 14.61 -23.36 0.49
C ASP A 13 13.12 -23.59 0.22
N ILE A 14 12.49 -22.58 -0.38
CA ILE A 14 11.05 -22.55 -0.67
C ILE A 14 10.66 -23.70 -1.61
N ASP A 15 11.57 -24.14 -2.50
CA ASP A 15 11.29 -25.26 -3.39
C ASP A 15 11.30 -26.57 -2.60
N LEU A 16 12.26 -26.76 -1.70
CA LEU A 16 12.32 -27.92 -0.81
C LEU A 16 11.10 -27.99 0.12
N ASP A 17 10.66 -26.84 0.66
CA ASP A 17 9.44 -26.75 1.45
C ASP A 17 8.21 -27.19 0.65
N SER A 18 8.08 -26.67 -0.58
CA SER A 18 7.01 -27.06 -1.51
C SER A 18 7.01 -28.57 -1.76
N GLU A 19 8.18 -29.15 -2.06
CA GLU A 19 8.34 -30.58 -2.30
C GLU A 19 7.95 -31.41 -1.07
N ASN A 20 8.48 -31.07 0.10
CA ASN A 20 8.21 -31.80 1.35
C ASN A 20 6.74 -31.77 1.72
N ILE A 21 6.09 -30.60 1.62
CA ILE A 21 4.66 -30.45 1.94
C ILE A 21 3.80 -31.28 0.99
N LEU A 22 4.10 -31.27 -0.31
CA LEU A 22 3.37 -32.09 -1.28
C LEU A 22 3.59 -33.60 -1.06
N LEU A 23 4.82 -34.01 -0.77
CA LEU A 23 5.15 -35.40 -0.44
C LEU A 23 4.42 -35.87 0.81
N GLU A 24 4.39 -35.07 1.86
CA GLU A 24 3.70 -35.39 3.10
C GLU A 24 2.19 -35.48 2.89
N TYR A 25 1.61 -34.47 2.23
CA TYR A 25 0.17 -34.39 1.98
C TYR A 25 -0.32 -35.53 1.09
N PHE A 26 0.44 -35.87 0.04
CA PHE A 26 0.11 -36.95 -0.89
C PHE A 26 0.82 -38.27 -0.59
N LYS A 27 1.32 -38.52 0.61
CA LYS A 27 2.10 -39.74 0.96
C LYS A 27 1.47 -41.08 0.61
N LYS A 28 0.14 -41.14 0.50
CA LYS A 28 -0.61 -42.35 0.08
C LYS A 28 -0.72 -42.52 -1.45
N ALA A 29 -0.25 -41.55 -2.24
CA ALA A 29 -0.26 -41.59 -3.70
C ALA A 29 0.97 -42.34 -4.22
N LYS A 30 0.77 -43.23 -5.20
CA LYS A 30 1.89 -43.86 -5.89
C LYS A 30 2.63 -42.84 -6.76
N ASN A 31 3.95 -42.96 -6.86
CA ASN A 31 4.81 -42.23 -7.80
C ASN A 31 4.81 -40.70 -7.65
N ILE A 32 4.46 -40.16 -6.48
CA ILE A 32 4.46 -38.71 -6.25
C ILE A 32 5.85 -38.08 -6.44
N GLY A 33 6.92 -38.75 -5.99
CA GLY A 33 8.30 -38.30 -6.19
C GLY A 33 8.73 -38.25 -7.65
N GLU A 34 8.27 -39.19 -8.48
CA GLU A 34 8.52 -39.17 -9.93
C GLU A 34 7.75 -38.04 -10.63
N ARG A 35 6.51 -37.79 -10.18
CA ARG A 35 5.68 -36.69 -10.71
C ARG A 35 6.26 -35.32 -10.39
N LEU A 36 6.83 -35.14 -9.18
CA LEU A 36 7.54 -33.92 -8.81
C LEU A 36 8.72 -33.64 -9.75
N LYS A 37 9.51 -34.68 -10.08
CA LYS A 37 10.65 -34.57 -11.01
C LYS A 37 10.24 -34.30 -12.45
N LYS A 38 9.05 -34.76 -12.88
CA LYS A 38 8.58 -34.66 -14.27
C LYS A 38 7.82 -33.36 -14.57
N HIS A 39 7.27 -32.68 -13.57
CA HIS A 39 6.38 -31.54 -13.79
C HIS A 39 7.16 -30.29 -14.27
N SER A 40 7.15 -30.02 -15.57
CA SER A 40 7.97 -29.03 -16.28
C SER A 40 7.46 -27.57 -16.25
N GLY A 41 6.65 -27.17 -15.27
CA GLY A 41 6.15 -25.79 -15.17
C GLY A 41 5.08 -25.40 -16.20
N GLU A 42 4.49 -26.38 -16.89
CA GLU A 42 3.36 -26.15 -17.80
C GLU A 42 2.11 -25.71 -17.04
N MET A 43 1.28 -24.91 -17.72
CA MET A 43 -0.02 -24.48 -17.21
C MET A 43 -0.90 -25.71 -16.99
N PHE A 44 -1.62 -25.78 -15.87
CA PHE A 44 -2.53 -26.89 -15.61
C PHE A 44 -3.59 -26.98 -16.71
N VAL A 45 -3.59 -28.11 -17.42
CA VAL A 45 -4.59 -28.44 -18.44
C VAL A 45 -5.38 -29.65 -17.95
N ILE A 46 -6.71 -29.52 -17.97
CA ILE A 46 -7.63 -30.57 -17.52
C ILE A 46 -7.59 -31.71 -18.54
N ASN A 47 -7.13 -32.88 -18.10
CA ASN A 47 -7.24 -34.12 -18.86
C ASN A 47 -8.44 -34.89 -18.33
N TYR A 48 -9.61 -34.76 -18.96
CA TYR A 48 -10.85 -35.37 -18.47
C TYR A 48 -10.76 -36.87 -18.23
N ALA A 49 -10.05 -37.63 -19.06
CA ALA A 49 -9.89 -39.08 -18.88
C ALA A 49 -9.07 -39.44 -17.63
N LYS A 50 -8.08 -38.61 -17.27
CA LYS A 50 -7.22 -38.81 -16.09
C LYS A 50 -7.81 -38.18 -14.84
N HIS A 51 -8.41 -37.01 -14.98
CA HIS A 51 -8.73 -36.10 -13.89
C HIS A 51 -10.16 -36.26 -13.37
N VAL A 52 -11.06 -36.84 -14.17
CA VAL A 52 -12.48 -36.92 -13.86
C VAL A 52 -12.97 -38.35 -13.97
N GLN A 53 -13.77 -38.77 -13.01
CA GLN A 53 -14.44 -40.07 -13.02
C GLN A 53 -15.95 -39.87 -13.04
N VAL A 54 -16.62 -40.37 -14.08
CA VAL A 54 -18.09 -40.34 -14.18
C VAL A 54 -18.69 -41.41 -13.26
N LYS A 55 -19.69 -41.03 -12.46
CA LYS A 55 -20.45 -41.92 -11.60
C LYS A 55 -21.33 -42.84 -12.45
N LYS A 56 -21.39 -44.13 -12.10
CA LYS A 56 -22.31 -45.07 -12.75
C LYS A 56 -23.74 -44.84 -12.25
N ARG A 57 -24.69 -44.57 -13.15
CA ARG A 57 -26.13 -44.58 -12.85
C ARG A 57 -26.74 -45.92 -13.26
N TYR A 58 -27.06 -46.76 -12.27
CA TYR A 58 -27.62 -48.11 -12.42
C TYR A 58 -26.82 -49.06 -13.34
N MET A 59 -27.08 -50.36 -13.26
CA MET A 59 -26.16 -51.44 -13.69
C MET A 59 -25.77 -51.50 -15.19
N VAL A 60 -26.20 -50.59 -16.08
CA VAL A 60 -26.08 -50.87 -17.53
C VAL A 60 -25.47 -49.75 -18.41
N PHE A 61 -25.41 -48.47 -18.04
CA PHE A 61 -24.80 -47.46 -18.94
C PHE A 61 -23.96 -46.40 -18.22
N THR A 62 -22.68 -46.30 -18.59
CA THR A 62 -21.87 -45.10 -18.33
C THR A 62 -22.29 -44.02 -19.32
N LYS A 63 -22.98 -42.98 -18.86
CA LYS A 63 -23.17 -41.77 -19.66
C LYS A 63 -21.78 -41.16 -19.91
N GLY A 64 -21.47 -40.75 -21.13
CA GLY A 64 -20.24 -40.02 -21.42
C GLY A 64 -20.21 -38.68 -20.68
N LEU A 65 -19.03 -38.04 -20.59
CA LEU A 65 -18.93 -36.69 -20.07
C LEU A 65 -19.65 -35.73 -21.03
N GLU A 66 -20.76 -35.14 -20.59
CA GLU A 66 -21.51 -34.14 -21.34
C GLU A 66 -20.85 -32.75 -21.24
N THR A 67 -21.16 -31.88 -22.19
CA THR A 67 -20.62 -30.51 -22.27
C THR A 67 -20.89 -29.68 -21.01
N CYS A 68 -22.04 -29.87 -20.37
CA CYS A 68 -22.38 -29.22 -19.11
C CYS A 68 -21.45 -29.63 -17.95
N HIS A 69 -20.98 -30.88 -17.92
CA HIS A 69 -20.01 -31.32 -16.91
C HIS A 69 -18.66 -30.69 -17.18
N GLU A 70 -18.21 -30.59 -18.43
CA GLU A 70 -16.97 -29.91 -18.78
C GLU A 70 -16.97 -28.44 -18.33
N GLU A 71 -18.09 -27.73 -18.51
CA GLU A 71 -18.28 -26.36 -18.04
C GLU A 71 -18.25 -26.25 -16.51
N SER A 72 -18.93 -27.16 -15.80
CA SER A 72 -18.92 -27.25 -14.34
C SER A 72 -17.49 -27.47 -13.80
N ILE A 73 -16.73 -28.38 -14.43
CA ILE A 73 -15.34 -28.69 -14.08
C ILE A 73 -14.42 -27.48 -14.32
N LYS A 74 -14.55 -26.83 -15.49
CA LYS A 74 -13.80 -25.61 -15.81
C LYS A 74 -14.12 -24.50 -14.80
N LYS A 75 -15.39 -24.34 -14.43
CA LYS A 75 -15.83 -23.35 -13.43
C LYS A 75 -15.17 -23.60 -12.06
N THR A 76 -15.15 -24.84 -11.58
CA THR A 76 -14.48 -25.20 -10.32
C THR A 76 -12.98 -24.91 -10.38
N THR A 77 -12.32 -25.26 -11.50
CA THR A 77 -10.88 -24.98 -11.69
C THR A 77 -10.61 -23.46 -11.68
N ASN A 78 -11.43 -22.68 -12.38
CA ASN A 78 -11.32 -21.23 -12.42
C ASN A 78 -11.55 -20.59 -11.05
N ASN A 79 -12.50 -21.10 -10.26
CA ASN A 79 -12.73 -20.64 -8.89
C ASN A 79 -11.51 -20.88 -8.00
N ILE A 80 -10.87 -22.05 -8.11
CA ILE A 80 -9.63 -22.35 -7.40
C ILE A 80 -8.53 -21.36 -7.79
N ASP A 81 -8.34 -21.11 -9.09
CA ASP A 81 -7.35 -20.14 -9.57
C ASP A 81 -7.63 -18.72 -9.06
N LEU A 82 -8.89 -18.29 -9.03
CA LEU A 82 -9.29 -17.00 -8.48
C LEU A 82 -8.95 -16.90 -6.99
N ARG A 83 -9.35 -17.89 -6.19
CA ARG A 83 -9.07 -17.94 -4.74
C ARG A 83 -7.57 -17.99 -4.44
N PHE A 84 -6.82 -18.75 -5.22
CA PHE A 84 -5.37 -18.81 -5.16
C PHE A 84 -4.76 -17.41 -5.38
N ASN A 85 -5.14 -16.73 -6.46
CA ASN A 85 -4.62 -15.40 -6.78
C ASN A 85 -4.98 -14.36 -5.71
N GLU A 86 -6.21 -14.40 -5.17
CA GLU A 86 -6.63 -13.57 -4.03
C GLU A 86 -5.75 -13.81 -2.80
N ARG A 87 -5.43 -15.07 -2.51
CA ARG A 87 -4.59 -15.43 -1.37
C ARG A 87 -3.17 -14.90 -1.52
N ILE A 88 -2.52 -15.14 -2.66
CA ILE A 88 -1.18 -14.61 -2.96
C ILE A 88 -1.16 -13.08 -2.82
N LYS A 89 -2.18 -12.39 -3.35
CA LYS A 89 -2.30 -10.93 -3.24
C LYS A 89 -2.41 -10.47 -1.79
N ASN A 90 -3.15 -11.18 -0.95
CA ASN A 90 -3.29 -10.86 0.47
C ASN A 90 -2.00 -11.10 1.25
N ILE A 91 -1.27 -12.19 0.99
CA ILE A 91 0.05 -12.45 1.61
C ILE A 91 1.02 -11.32 1.25
N LYS A 92 1.09 -10.92 -0.03
CA LYS A 92 1.92 -9.79 -0.48
C LYS A 92 1.62 -8.48 0.26
N LYS A 93 0.36 -8.22 0.64
CA LYS A 93 -0.03 -7.01 1.38
C LYS A 93 0.41 -7.00 2.85
N GLN A 94 0.61 -8.16 3.47
CA GLN A 94 0.96 -8.26 4.88
C GLN A 94 2.38 -7.78 5.19
N ARG A 95 3.24 -7.63 4.16
CA ARG A 95 4.66 -7.22 4.30
C ARG A 95 5.43 -8.04 5.35
N ARG A 96 5.12 -9.34 5.45
CA ARG A 96 5.84 -10.30 6.28
C ARG A 96 6.70 -11.21 5.43
N ASP A 97 7.58 -11.95 6.09
CA ASP A 97 8.32 -13.03 5.45
C ASP A 97 7.40 -14.20 5.04
N TYR A 98 7.90 -15.01 4.11
CA TYR A 98 7.32 -16.28 3.72
C TYR A 98 7.19 -17.23 4.91
N SER A 99 6.13 -18.04 4.92
CA SER A 99 5.93 -19.12 5.87
C SER A 99 5.48 -20.38 5.15
N GLN A 100 5.99 -21.55 5.54
CA GLN A 100 5.53 -22.87 5.07
C GLN A 100 4.00 -23.05 5.20
N ASN A 101 3.38 -22.42 6.20
CA ASN A 101 1.92 -22.45 6.38
C ASN A 101 1.16 -21.91 5.16
N ASP A 102 1.76 -21.02 4.37
CA ASP A 102 1.14 -20.45 3.17
C ASP A 102 0.88 -21.52 2.10
N PHE A 103 1.71 -22.57 2.02
CA PHE A 103 1.46 -23.73 1.15
C PHE A 103 0.28 -24.58 1.63
N HIS A 104 0.15 -24.80 2.94
CA HIS A 104 -0.99 -25.55 3.49
C HIS A 104 -2.33 -24.85 3.23
N GLU A 105 -2.33 -23.52 3.15
CA GLU A 105 -3.53 -22.77 2.80
C GLU A 105 -3.94 -22.96 1.34
N ILE A 106 -2.97 -23.12 0.41
CA ILE A 106 -3.27 -23.45 -0.98
C ILE A 106 -3.96 -24.82 -1.06
N LEU A 107 -3.48 -25.81 -0.31
CA LEU A 107 -4.12 -27.13 -0.24
C LEU A 107 -5.55 -27.03 0.33
N ARG A 108 -5.77 -26.19 1.36
CA ARG A 108 -7.12 -25.94 1.90
C ARG A 108 -8.05 -25.30 0.88
N ILE A 109 -7.56 -24.36 0.06
CA ILE A 109 -8.36 -23.76 -1.03
C ILE A 109 -8.82 -24.85 -2.00
N ILE A 110 -7.89 -25.70 -2.46
CA ILE A 110 -8.21 -26.80 -3.37
C ILE A 110 -9.24 -27.75 -2.73
N GLU A 111 -9.01 -28.19 -1.49
CA GLU A 111 -9.95 -29.08 -0.79
C GLU A 111 -11.34 -28.48 -0.63
N ASN A 112 -11.43 -27.21 -0.27
CA ASN A 112 -12.72 -26.55 0.00
C ASN A 112 -13.53 -26.39 -1.28
N GLU A 113 -12.89 -25.96 -2.36
CA GLU A 113 -13.57 -25.83 -3.66
C GLU A 113 -13.97 -27.20 -4.21
N LEU A 114 -13.14 -28.24 -4.05
CA LEU A 114 -13.51 -29.60 -4.44
C LEU A 114 -14.68 -30.17 -3.62
N LYS A 115 -14.76 -29.87 -2.31
CA LYS A 115 -15.88 -30.27 -1.44
C LYS A 115 -17.16 -29.47 -1.70
N SER A 116 -17.06 -28.29 -2.31
CA SER A 116 -18.21 -27.44 -2.64
C SER A 116 -19.00 -27.94 -3.87
N VAL A 117 -18.42 -28.87 -4.63
CA VAL A 117 -19.05 -29.48 -5.80
C VAL A 117 -20.22 -30.37 -5.31
N PRO A 118 -21.45 -30.15 -5.80
CA PRO A 118 -22.61 -30.90 -5.32
C PRO A 118 -22.44 -32.41 -5.47
N PRO A 119 -22.77 -33.22 -4.44
CA PRO A 119 -22.69 -34.68 -4.55
C PRO A 119 -23.65 -35.26 -5.59
N GLU A 120 -24.65 -34.50 -6.03
CA GLU A 120 -25.59 -34.83 -7.10
C GLU A 120 -24.97 -34.78 -8.50
N GLU A 121 -23.80 -34.17 -8.66
CA GLU A 121 -23.07 -34.18 -9.93
C GLU A 121 -22.72 -35.61 -10.34
N ASP A 122 -22.92 -35.92 -11.62
CA ASP A 122 -22.68 -37.27 -12.16
C ASP A 122 -21.18 -37.57 -12.36
N TYR A 123 -20.28 -36.75 -11.80
CA TYR A 123 -18.84 -36.95 -11.85
C TYR A 123 -18.18 -36.71 -10.48
N THR A 124 -16.93 -37.15 -10.35
CA THR A 124 -16.03 -36.81 -9.23
C THR A 124 -14.66 -36.43 -9.75
N PHE A 125 -13.99 -35.54 -9.02
CA PHE A 125 -12.58 -35.25 -9.25
C PHE A 125 -11.74 -36.42 -8.73
N THR A 126 -10.83 -36.88 -9.57
CA THR A 126 -9.89 -37.94 -9.20
C THR A 126 -8.78 -37.39 -8.31
N ARG A 127 -8.07 -38.31 -7.64
CA ARG A 127 -6.84 -37.97 -6.91
C ARG A 127 -5.77 -37.38 -7.84
N ASP A 128 -5.74 -37.78 -9.11
CA ASP A 128 -4.79 -37.27 -10.08
C ASP A 128 -5.02 -35.80 -10.41
N TYR A 129 -6.27 -35.36 -10.48
CA TYR A 129 -6.62 -33.94 -10.60
C TYR A 129 -6.04 -33.15 -9.44
N SER A 130 -6.29 -33.57 -8.20
CA SER A 130 -5.79 -32.88 -7.01
C SER A 130 -4.27 -32.80 -6.99
N ILE A 131 -3.57 -33.88 -7.37
CA ILE A 131 -2.10 -33.90 -7.40
C ILE A 131 -1.57 -32.95 -8.49
N ASP A 132 -2.04 -33.08 -9.74
CA ASP A 132 -1.54 -32.25 -10.85
C ASP A 132 -1.83 -30.76 -10.63
N LEU A 133 -3.02 -30.42 -10.13
CA LEU A 133 -3.38 -29.04 -9.82
C LEU A 133 -2.52 -28.48 -8.67
N SER A 134 -2.32 -29.26 -7.61
CA SER A 134 -1.47 -28.84 -6.47
C SER A 134 -0.04 -28.62 -6.92
N LEU A 135 0.53 -29.50 -7.75
CA LEU A 135 1.87 -29.34 -8.31
C LEU A 135 2.00 -28.02 -9.08
N CYS A 136 1.07 -27.74 -10.00
CA CYS A 136 1.06 -26.49 -10.76
C CYS A 136 0.94 -25.25 -9.85
N LEU A 137 0.01 -25.27 -8.88
CA LEU A 137 -0.19 -24.13 -7.99
C LEU A 137 0.98 -23.91 -7.03
N PHE A 138 1.61 -24.97 -6.52
CA PHE A 138 2.78 -24.87 -5.67
C PHE A 138 3.98 -24.32 -6.43
N GLN A 139 4.18 -24.69 -7.70
CA GLN A 139 5.21 -24.08 -8.55
C GLN A 139 4.99 -22.58 -8.75
N LYS A 140 3.73 -22.16 -9.02
CA LYS A 140 3.38 -20.74 -9.11
C LYS A 140 3.58 -20.01 -7.77
N ALA A 141 3.17 -20.62 -6.67
CA ALA A 141 3.30 -20.06 -5.32
C ALA A 141 4.77 -19.89 -4.93
N SER A 142 5.62 -20.89 -5.19
CA SER A 142 7.05 -20.85 -4.91
C SER A 142 7.73 -19.64 -5.55
N LYS A 143 7.38 -19.30 -6.80
CA LYS A 143 7.86 -18.09 -7.47
C LYS A 143 7.45 -16.82 -6.70
N HIS A 144 6.18 -16.71 -6.31
CA HIS A 144 5.71 -15.55 -5.54
C HIS A 144 6.29 -15.47 -4.13
N PHE A 145 6.47 -16.60 -3.45
CA PHE A 145 7.05 -16.64 -2.11
C PHE A 145 8.53 -16.26 -2.12
N LYS A 146 9.28 -16.63 -3.17
CA LYS A 146 10.64 -16.14 -3.40
C LYS A 146 10.68 -14.62 -3.53
N GLU A 147 9.77 -14.03 -4.32
CA GLU A 147 9.66 -12.56 -4.44
C GLU A 147 9.36 -11.90 -3.09
N ILE A 148 8.43 -12.46 -2.31
CA ILE A 148 8.04 -11.93 -1.00
C ILE A 148 9.19 -11.99 0.00
N ASN A 149 9.86 -13.15 0.12
CA ASN A 149 11.02 -13.33 0.99
C ASN A 149 12.15 -12.37 0.60
N MET A 150 12.48 -12.25 -0.69
CA MET A 150 13.48 -11.29 -1.17
C MET A 150 13.12 -9.84 -0.84
N ALA A 151 11.86 -9.45 -1.03
CA ALA A 151 11.40 -8.10 -0.71
C ALA A 151 11.47 -7.83 0.81
N PHE A 152 11.04 -8.79 1.62
CA PHE A 152 11.10 -8.71 3.08
C PHE A 152 12.55 -8.57 3.59
N LYS A 153 13.47 -9.41 3.08
CA LYS A 153 14.89 -9.32 3.42
C LYS A 153 15.50 -7.99 2.98
N ARG A 154 15.16 -7.46 1.79
CA ARG A 154 15.66 -6.16 1.34
C ARG A 154 15.19 -5.01 2.23
N GLU A 155 13.92 -5.03 2.66
CA GLU A 155 13.37 -3.97 3.51
C GLU A 155 13.95 -4.01 4.93
N ASN A 156 14.22 -5.22 5.45
CA ASN A 156 14.72 -5.49 6.79
C ASN A 156 16.20 -5.85 6.86
N ASP A 157 16.96 -5.62 5.78
CA ASP A 157 18.39 -5.91 5.74
C ASP A 157 19.06 -5.11 6.86
N PRO A 158 19.67 -5.78 7.85
CA PRO A 158 20.21 -5.12 9.03
C PRO A 158 21.30 -4.11 8.67
N VAL A 159 22.10 -4.36 7.62
CA VAL A 159 23.13 -3.43 7.16
C VAL A 159 22.48 -2.18 6.58
N ASN A 160 21.53 -2.36 5.66
CA ASN A 160 20.83 -1.23 5.04
C ASN A 160 19.92 -0.47 6.02
N TYR A 161 19.33 -1.16 6.99
CA TYR A 161 18.56 -0.55 8.07
C TYR A 161 19.47 0.26 9.00
N LEU A 162 20.57 -0.33 9.46
CA LEU A 162 21.54 0.35 10.33
C LEU A 162 22.18 1.54 9.62
N GLU A 163 22.52 1.44 8.33
CA GLU A 163 23.07 2.57 7.56
C GLU A 163 22.03 3.70 7.44
N ARG A 164 20.76 3.38 7.12
CA ARG A 164 19.66 4.37 7.11
C ARG A 164 19.43 5.03 8.47
N LYS A 165 19.75 4.33 9.57
CA LYS A 165 19.56 4.79 10.95
C LYS A 165 20.83 5.27 11.62
N LYS A 166 21.96 5.27 10.92
CA LYS A 166 23.28 5.56 11.47
C LYS A 166 23.33 6.93 12.10
N ASP A 167 22.81 7.95 11.42
CA ASP A 167 22.78 9.32 11.95
C ASP A 167 21.87 9.44 13.17
N ASP A 168 20.70 8.77 13.16
CA ASP A 168 19.77 8.76 14.30
C ASP A 168 20.43 8.12 15.53
N PHE A 169 21.08 6.96 15.37
CA PHE A 169 21.80 6.28 16.45
C PHE A 169 23.03 7.06 16.90
N PHE A 170 23.80 7.62 15.96
CA PHE A 170 24.98 8.43 16.27
C PHE A 170 24.60 9.69 17.05
N MET A 171 23.52 10.37 16.66
CA MET A 171 22.99 11.51 17.41
C MET A 171 22.48 11.10 18.79
N SER A 172 21.79 9.96 18.91
CA SER A 172 21.32 9.45 20.20
C SER A 172 22.48 9.09 21.14
N PHE A 173 23.54 8.50 20.59
CA PHE A 173 24.79 8.22 21.29
C PHE A 173 25.48 9.52 21.72
N LYS A 174 25.60 10.49 20.81
CA LYS A 174 26.17 11.82 21.12
C LYS A 174 25.40 12.50 22.26
N ILE A 175 24.07 12.48 22.23
CA ILE A 175 23.22 13.02 23.30
C ILE A 175 23.48 12.31 24.63
N SER A 176 23.56 10.96 24.63
CA SER A 176 23.82 10.17 25.84
C SER A 176 25.20 10.43 26.44
N CYS A 177 26.22 10.58 25.61
CA CYS A 177 27.58 10.86 26.07
C CYS A 177 27.78 12.31 26.53
N GLN A 178 26.94 13.25 26.07
CA GLN A 178 27.03 14.67 26.41
C GLN A 178 26.20 15.05 27.65
N GLY A 179 26.18 14.22 28.70
CA GLY A 179 25.47 14.52 29.94
C GLY A 179 25.65 15.99 30.39
N ALA A 180 24.50 16.67 30.55
CA ALA A 180 24.26 18.13 30.74
C ALA A 180 24.05 19.01 29.48
N THR A 181 24.54 18.67 28.29
CA THR A 181 24.20 19.35 27.00
C THR A 181 22.95 18.72 26.31
N SER A 182 22.28 17.82 27.03
CA SER A 182 21.22 16.92 26.55
C SER A 182 19.89 17.63 26.23
N ILE A 183 19.52 18.67 26.98
CA ILE A 183 18.23 19.35 26.78
C ILE A 183 18.21 20.16 25.48
N THR A 184 19.24 20.93 25.19
CA THR A 184 19.30 21.76 23.97
C THR A 184 19.34 20.89 22.72
N SER A 185 20.16 19.84 22.71
CA SER A 185 20.25 18.92 21.57
C SER A 185 18.94 18.17 21.31
N PHE A 186 18.23 17.78 22.38
CA PHE A 186 16.91 17.15 22.26
C PHE A 186 15.84 18.15 21.78
N VAL A 187 15.86 19.39 22.27
CA VAL A 187 14.95 20.46 21.82
C VAL A 187 15.20 20.78 20.34
N ASP A 188 16.46 20.89 19.90
CA ASP A 188 16.81 21.12 18.50
C ASP A 188 16.34 19.97 17.60
N PHE A 189 16.51 18.73 18.04
CA PHE A 189 16.00 17.56 17.33
C PHE A 189 14.47 17.56 17.24
N LEU A 190 13.79 17.84 18.35
CA LEU A 190 12.33 17.91 18.41
C LEU A 190 11.83 19.02 17.47
N TRP A 191 12.52 20.17 17.44
CA TRP A 191 12.23 21.28 16.54
C TRP A 191 12.39 20.85 15.07
N LEU A 192 13.50 20.21 14.70
CA LEU A 192 13.71 19.71 13.33
C LEU A 192 12.60 18.76 12.86
N LYS A 193 12.00 17.97 13.76
CA LYS A 193 10.90 17.05 13.42
C LYS A 193 9.53 17.73 13.44
N LEU A 194 9.29 18.59 14.42
CA LEU A 194 7.99 19.22 14.61
C LEU A 194 7.78 20.40 13.66
N THR A 195 8.81 21.19 13.35
CA THR A 195 8.68 22.38 12.50
C THR A 195 8.06 22.05 11.14
N PRO A 196 8.51 21.04 10.37
CA PRO A 196 7.89 20.73 9.07
C PRO A 196 6.43 20.25 9.21
N ALA A 197 6.15 19.42 10.23
CA ALA A 197 4.81 18.87 10.46
C ALA A 197 3.80 19.94 10.90
N ILE A 198 4.23 20.81 11.81
CA ILE A 198 3.47 21.97 12.28
C ILE A 198 3.30 22.98 11.16
N TYR A 199 4.36 23.28 10.40
CA TYR A 199 4.31 24.22 9.28
C TYR A 199 3.29 23.79 8.23
N ALA A 200 3.30 22.53 7.81
CA ALA A 200 2.33 22.01 6.85
C ALA A 200 0.88 22.13 7.38
N THR A 201 0.66 21.71 8.63
CA THR A 201 -0.67 21.72 9.26
C THR A 201 -1.20 23.15 9.47
N ILE A 202 -0.34 24.05 9.95
CA ILE A 202 -0.69 25.46 10.17
C ILE A 202 -0.96 26.14 8.83
N TRP A 203 -0.13 25.96 7.80
CA TRP A 203 -0.36 26.65 6.52
C TRP A 203 -1.66 26.23 5.85
N GLU A 204 -2.00 24.94 5.88
CA GLU A 204 -3.24 24.44 5.29
C GLU A 204 -4.47 24.99 6.02
N GLN A 205 -4.49 24.92 7.35
CA GLN A 205 -5.62 25.41 8.14
C GLN A 205 -5.70 26.95 8.17
N MET A 206 -4.56 27.62 8.30
CA MET A 206 -4.49 29.08 8.42
C MET A 206 -4.78 29.75 7.08
N GLY A 207 -4.33 29.18 5.95
CA GLY A 207 -4.66 29.68 4.62
C GLY A 207 -6.18 29.69 4.39
N LEU A 208 -6.86 28.60 4.72
CA LEU A 208 -8.32 28.49 4.61
C LEU A 208 -9.04 29.48 5.54
N LYS A 209 -8.58 29.61 6.78
CA LYS A 209 -9.19 30.51 7.76
C LYS A 209 -9.03 31.98 7.37
N VAL A 210 -7.84 32.38 6.94
CA VAL A 210 -7.57 33.76 6.49
C VAL A 210 -8.40 34.08 5.24
N ALA A 211 -8.45 33.17 4.26
CA ALA A 211 -9.26 33.35 3.06
C ALA A 211 -10.76 33.47 3.38
N GLY A 212 -11.28 32.61 4.27
CA GLY A 212 -12.67 32.66 4.72
C GLY A 212 -13.01 33.97 5.43
N ASP A 213 -12.14 34.39 6.35
CA ASP A 213 -12.31 35.64 7.08
C ASP A 213 -12.25 36.88 6.16
N MET A 214 -11.29 36.93 5.24
CA MET A 214 -11.17 38.04 4.27
C MET A 214 -12.37 38.07 3.34
N ARG A 215 -12.89 36.91 2.92
CA ARG A 215 -14.12 36.85 2.11
C ARG A 215 -15.33 37.40 2.88
N ALA A 216 -15.40 37.18 4.20
CA ALA A 216 -16.49 37.68 5.03
C ALA A 216 -16.35 39.18 5.39
N THR A 217 -15.12 39.69 5.52
CA THR A 217 -14.87 41.02 6.11
C THR A 217 -14.30 42.05 5.14
N CYS A 218 -13.74 41.64 4.00
CA CYS A 218 -13.13 42.53 3.01
C CYS A 218 -13.99 42.59 1.74
N PRO A 219 -14.60 43.75 1.41
CA PRO A 219 -15.48 43.89 0.24
C PRO A 219 -14.85 43.46 -1.09
N ALA A 220 -13.54 43.74 -1.28
CA ALA A 220 -12.81 43.35 -2.49
C ALA A 220 -12.76 41.84 -2.74
N PHE A 221 -12.87 41.03 -1.68
CA PHE A 221 -12.79 39.56 -1.73
C PHE A 221 -14.16 38.89 -1.58
N ASN A 222 -15.21 39.67 -1.31
CA ASN A 222 -16.56 39.16 -1.14
C ASN A 222 -17.32 39.09 -2.48
N GLY A 223 -16.91 38.17 -3.36
CA GLY A 223 -17.57 38.01 -4.65
C GLY A 223 -16.77 37.20 -5.66
N ASN A 224 -17.05 37.42 -6.94
CA ASN A 224 -16.36 36.77 -8.05
C ASN A 224 -15.16 37.62 -8.54
N ARG A 225 -14.47 37.14 -9.57
CA ARG A 225 -13.30 37.82 -10.15
C ARG A 225 -13.59 39.26 -10.62
N ALA A 226 -14.77 39.53 -11.19
CA ALA A 226 -15.14 40.86 -11.65
C ALA A 226 -15.28 41.85 -10.48
N ASN A 227 -15.73 41.39 -9.30
CA ASN A 227 -15.75 42.21 -8.10
C ASN A 227 -14.33 42.59 -7.65
N LEU A 228 -13.41 41.62 -7.64
CA LEU A 228 -12.00 41.88 -7.31
C LEU A 228 -11.38 42.88 -8.29
N GLU A 229 -11.62 42.67 -9.59
CA GLU A 229 -11.12 43.55 -10.65
C GLU A 229 -11.68 44.97 -10.56
N LYS A 230 -12.98 45.13 -10.25
CA LYS A 230 -13.58 46.42 -9.96
C LYS A 230 -12.85 47.13 -8.82
N HIS A 231 -12.59 46.45 -7.70
CA HIS A 231 -11.90 47.06 -6.56
C HIS A 231 -10.43 47.40 -6.87
N ILE A 232 -9.76 46.58 -7.69
CA ILE A 232 -8.42 46.89 -8.20
C ILE A 232 -8.43 48.17 -9.04
N LEU A 233 -9.36 48.30 -9.98
CA LEU A 233 -9.48 49.47 -10.85
C LEU A 233 -9.80 50.75 -10.07
N ILE A 234 -10.65 50.66 -9.04
CA ILE A 234 -10.92 51.77 -8.12
C ILE A 234 -9.62 52.16 -7.39
N SER A 235 -8.89 51.20 -6.81
CA SER A 235 -7.63 51.47 -6.11
C SER A 235 -6.56 52.09 -7.03
N LEU A 236 -6.49 51.67 -8.30
CA LEU A 236 -5.59 52.26 -9.29
C LEU A 236 -5.96 53.71 -9.59
N ALA A 237 -7.27 53.99 -9.72
CA ALA A 237 -7.78 55.35 -9.92
C ALA A 237 -7.52 56.27 -8.74
N GLU A 238 -7.61 55.76 -7.51
CA GLU A 238 -7.29 56.54 -6.30
C GLU A 238 -5.80 56.81 -6.13
N GLU A 239 -4.93 55.88 -6.55
CA GLU A 239 -3.48 56.02 -6.40
C GLU A 239 -2.82 56.87 -7.49
N GLU A 240 -3.48 57.04 -8.64
CA GLU A 240 -3.04 57.86 -9.80
C GLU A 240 -1.59 57.60 -10.24
N ASN A 241 -1.09 56.38 -10.06
CA ASN A 241 0.29 56.01 -10.34
C ASN A 241 0.43 55.30 -11.69
N PHE A 242 1.04 55.97 -12.66
CA PHE A 242 1.21 55.47 -14.02
C PHE A 242 1.91 54.09 -14.09
N ASP A 243 2.94 53.86 -13.27
CA ASP A 243 3.67 52.59 -13.27
C ASP A 243 2.79 51.42 -12.81
N LYS A 244 1.87 51.66 -11.87
CA LYS A 244 0.91 50.64 -11.41
C LYS A 244 -0.12 50.33 -12.48
N TYR A 245 -0.60 51.33 -13.22
CA TYR A 245 -1.45 51.12 -14.39
C TYR A 245 -0.73 50.30 -15.46
N TRP A 246 0.52 50.64 -15.77
CA TRP A 246 1.36 49.91 -16.71
C TRP A 246 1.51 48.44 -16.30
N GLN A 247 1.81 48.16 -15.02
CA GLN A 247 1.91 46.80 -14.50
C GLN A 247 0.58 46.04 -14.54
N TYR A 248 -0.54 46.69 -14.25
CA TYR A 248 -1.86 46.05 -14.34
C TYR A 248 -2.19 45.64 -15.78
N ILE A 249 -1.91 46.50 -16.77
CA ILE A 249 -2.19 46.23 -18.19
C ILE A 249 -1.26 45.16 -18.76
N HIS A 250 0.05 45.29 -18.54
CA HIS A 250 1.05 44.43 -19.17
C HIS A 250 1.37 43.17 -18.36
N HIS A 251 1.15 43.18 -17.04
CA HIS A 251 1.46 42.06 -16.14
C HIS A 251 0.32 41.75 -15.15
N PRO A 252 -0.94 41.55 -15.62
CA PRO A 252 -2.11 41.46 -14.76
C PRO A 252 -2.02 40.33 -13.73
N LYS A 253 -1.49 39.16 -14.09
CA LYS A 253 -1.33 38.04 -13.12
C LYS A 253 -0.45 38.42 -11.93
N SER A 254 0.66 39.11 -12.19
CA SER A 254 1.58 39.57 -11.14
C SER A 254 0.93 40.66 -10.31
N PHE A 255 0.22 41.59 -10.96
CA PHE A 255 -0.48 42.67 -10.28
C PHE A 255 -1.55 42.15 -9.32
N PHE A 256 -2.43 41.26 -9.79
CA PHE A 256 -3.45 40.63 -8.95
C PHE A 256 -2.81 39.88 -7.77
N ARG A 257 -1.73 39.12 -8.01
CA ARG A 257 -1.01 38.43 -6.93
C ARG A 257 -0.51 39.42 -5.87
N ASN A 258 0.09 40.53 -6.29
CA ASN A 258 0.61 41.54 -5.36
C ASN A 258 -0.53 42.21 -4.58
N TYR A 259 -1.59 42.62 -5.27
CA TYR A 259 -2.77 43.24 -4.65
C TYR A 259 -3.42 42.35 -3.60
N ILE A 260 -3.62 41.06 -3.92
CA ILE A 260 -4.14 40.06 -2.99
C ILE A 260 -3.18 39.87 -1.80
N SER A 261 -1.87 39.75 -2.08
CA SER A 261 -0.84 39.56 -1.04
C SER A 261 -0.80 40.73 -0.06
N ASP A 262 -0.92 41.96 -0.55
CA ASP A 262 -0.92 43.17 0.27
C ASP A 262 -2.16 43.25 1.16
N HIS A 263 -3.32 42.86 0.65
CA HIS A 263 -4.54 42.79 1.45
C HIS A 263 -4.48 41.69 2.51
N ILE A 264 -3.93 40.52 2.18
CA ILE A 264 -3.68 39.45 3.17
C ILE A 264 -2.76 39.98 4.28
N ARG A 265 -1.65 40.62 3.91
CA ARG A 265 -0.69 41.20 4.84
C ARG A 265 -1.37 42.21 5.78
N ARG A 266 -2.10 43.18 5.23
CA ARG A 266 -2.82 44.19 6.02
C ARG A 266 -3.86 43.58 6.96
N HIS A 267 -4.65 42.61 6.47
CA HIS A 267 -5.67 41.94 7.27
C HIS A 267 -5.07 41.15 8.45
N CYS A 268 -3.95 40.45 8.22
CA CYS A 268 -3.26 39.70 9.28
C CYS A 268 -2.68 40.64 10.35
N PHE A 269 -2.00 41.72 9.96
CA PHE A 269 -1.46 42.70 10.92
C PHE A 269 -2.55 43.39 11.75
N GLN A 270 -3.67 43.78 11.13
CA GLN A 270 -4.78 44.40 11.85
C GLN A 270 -5.44 43.46 12.87
N LYS A 271 -5.43 42.15 12.63
CA LYS A 271 -5.95 41.15 13.57
C LYS A 271 -5.02 40.90 14.74
N GLU A 272 -3.71 40.93 14.53
CA GLU A 272 -2.71 40.85 15.61
C GLU A 272 -2.81 42.05 16.55
N ASP A 273 -2.94 43.26 16.01
CA ASP A 273 -3.12 44.47 16.81
C ASP A 273 -4.38 44.45 17.67
N LYS A 274 -5.50 43.94 17.13
CA LYS A 274 -6.75 43.79 17.89
C LYS A 274 -6.62 42.75 19.00
N LYS A 275 -6.03 41.59 18.72
CA LYS A 275 -5.80 40.53 19.73
C LYS A 275 -4.85 40.99 20.83
N ASN A 276 -3.78 41.70 20.47
CA ASN A 276 -2.84 42.25 21.45
C ASN A 276 -3.53 43.29 22.33
N LYS A 277 -4.31 44.21 21.75
CA LYS A 277 -5.11 45.19 22.51
C LYS A 277 -6.10 44.52 23.47
N ASP A 278 -6.81 43.47 23.04
CA ASP A 278 -7.76 42.74 23.90
C ASP A 278 -7.04 41.95 25.01
N PHE A 279 -5.88 41.38 24.72
CA PHE A 279 -5.05 40.68 25.72
C PHE A 279 -4.54 41.66 26.79
N PHE A 280 -4.05 42.83 26.40
CA PHE A 280 -3.63 43.86 27.34
C PHE A 280 -4.81 44.45 28.13
N LYS A 281 -5.99 44.59 27.52
CA LYS A 281 -7.20 45.09 28.20
C LYS A 281 -7.75 44.13 29.26
N ASN A 282 -7.61 42.82 29.04
CA ASN A 282 -8.11 41.79 29.97
C ASN A 282 -7.11 41.41 31.07
N LYS A 283 -5.83 41.80 30.94
CA LYS A 283 -4.79 41.52 31.95
C LYS A 283 -4.56 42.68 32.94
N PHE A 284 -5.03 43.88 32.61
CA PHE A 284 -4.95 45.08 33.45
C PHE A 284 -6.32 45.56 33.96
N ARG A 285 -7.25 44.63 34.18
CA ARG A 285 -8.53 44.89 34.83
C ARG A 285 -8.62 44.14 36.15
#